data_AF-A0A4V6MG72-F1
#
_entry.id   AF-A0A4V6MG72-F1
#
_cell.length_a   1.000
_cell.length_b   1.000
_cell.length_c   1.000
_cell.angle_alpha   90.00
_cell.angle_beta   90.00
_cell.angle_gamma   90.00
#
_symmetry.space_group_name_H-M   'P 1'
#
loop_
_entity.id
_entity.type
_entity.pdbx_description
1 polymer ?
#
loop_
_entity_poly.entity_id
_entity_poly.type
_entity_poly.pdbx_seq_one_letter_code
_entity_poly.pdbx_strand_id
1 'polypeptide(L)'
;MRTRAVLVAAGLLVMTYAAAGALAEPGLNVFGVLLFMAGVLIAHDAVWMLAVLAAGAALARLVPPRYRPVAHVAAISAAALTLVAFPLVIGAGKAADNPSVLPLPYGRNLLVVLLLVACATLPACLRRARAGRPAAGRKNSERPGESGPGSAHG
;
A
#
# COMPACT_ATOMS: atom_id res chain seq x y z
N MET A 1 -1.87 -13.21 -21.38
CA MET A 1 -3.23 -13.76 -21.19
C MET A 1 -3.23 -15.03 -20.31
N ARG A 2 -2.34 -16.01 -20.57
CA ARG A 2 -2.25 -17.26 -19.76
C ARG A 2 -2.07 -17.04 -18.26
N THR A 3 -1.22 -16.12 -17.84
CA THR A 3 -1.00 -15.80 -16.40
C THR A 3 -2.26 -15.30 -15.70
N ARG A 4 -3.04 -14.44 -16.35
CA ARG A 4 -4.32 -13.95 -15.80
C ARG A 4 -5.33 -15.09 -15.66
N ALA A 5 -5.44 -15.94 -16.67
CA ALA A 5 -6.35 -17.09 -16.63
C ALA A 5 -5.95 -18.07 -15.51
N VAL A 6 -4.66 -18.34 -15.33
CA VAL A 6 -4.14 -19.20 -14.24
C VAL A 6 -4.47 -18.60 -12.87
N LEU A 7 -4.25 -17.29 -12.68
CA LEU A 7 -4.58 -16.62 -11.42
C LEU A 7 -6.08 -16.66 -11.12
N VAL A 8 -6.92 -16.44 -12.13
CA VAL A 8 -8.38 -16.53 -11.99
C VAL A 8 -8.78 -17.96 -11.62
N ALA A 9 -8.27 -18.96 -12.34
CA ALA A 9 -8.58 -20.36 -12.06
C ALA A 9 -8.11 -20.79 -10.67
N ALA A 10 -6.91 -20.39 -10.25
CA ALA A 10 -6.39 -20.67 -8.92
C ALA A 10 -7.25 -20.01 -7.83
N GLY A 11 -7.63 -18.75 -8.01
CA GLY A 11 -8.54 -18.06 -7.09
C GLY A 11 -9.90 -18.75 -7.00
N LEU A 12 -10.47 -19.15 -8.13
CA LEU A 12 -11.74 -19.86 -8.18
C LEU A 12 -11.67 -21.20 -7.45
N LEU A 13 -10.60 -21.97 -7.67
CA LEU A 13 -10.37 -23.25 -6.99
C LEU A 13 -10.28 -23.09 -5.47
N VAL A 14 -9.58 -22.07 -4.98
CA VAL A 14 -9.48 -21.80 -3.54
C VAL A 14 -10.84 -21.42 -2.96
N MET A 15 -11.59 -20.55 -3.66
CA MET A 15 -12.92 -20.10 -3.21
C MET A 15 -13.93 -21.25 -3.20
N THR A 16 -13.94 -22.10 -4.23
CA THR A 16 -14.85 -23.25 -4.29
C THR A 16 -14.49 -24.30 -3.26
N TYR A 17 -13.20 -24.58 -3.04
CA TYR A 17 -12.76 -25.48 -1.98
C TYR A 17 -13.19 -25.00 -0.60
N ALA A 18 -12.98 -23.72 -0.29
CA ALA A 18 -13.38 -23.14 1.00
C ALA A 18 -14.90 -23.17 1.20
N ALA A 19 -15.68 -22.82 0.16
CA ALA A 19 -17.14 -22.85 0.21
C ALA A 19 -17.67 -24.29 0.35
N ALA A 20 -17.11 -25.24 -0.39
CA ALA A 20 -17.50 -26.65 -0.30
C ALA A 20 -17.19 -27.24 1.08
N GLY A 21 -16.01 -26.93 1.63
CA GLY A 21 -15.64 -27.33 2.98
C GLY A 21 -16.57 -26.75 4.04
N ALA A 22 -16.89 -25.45 3.95
CA ALA A 22 -17.83 -24.82 4.88
C ALA A 22 -19.23 -25.43 4.79
N LEU A 23 -19.77 -25.64 3.59
CA LEU A 23 -21.12 -26.20 3.39
C LEU A 23 -21.24 -27.67 3.79
N ALA A 24 -20.11 -28.40 3.84
CA ALA A 24 -20.09 -29.79 4.31
C ALA A 24 -20.17 -29.90 5.84
N GLU A 25 -19.96 -28.81 6.60
CA GLU A 25 -20.03 -28.81 8.06
C GLU A 25 -21.49 -28.86 8.56
N PRO A 26 -21.88 -29.92 9.30
CA PRO A 26 -23.20 -30.02 9.89
C PRO A 26 -23.43 -28.90 10.92
N GLY A 27 -24.51 -28.14 10.78
CA GLY A 27 -24.85 -27.06 11.71
C GLY A 27 -24.23 -25.69 11.37
N LEU A 28 -23.67 -25.52 10.17
CA LEU A 28 -23.20 -24.22 9.70
C LEU A 28 -24.32 -23.18 9.72
N ASN A 29 -24.16 -22.12 10.51
CA ASN A 29 -25.00 -20.93 10.42
C ASN A 29 -24.51 -20.02 9.29
N VAL A 30 -25.00 -20.26 8.07
CA VAL A 30 -24.63 -19.51 6.86
C VAL A 30 -24.82 -18.00 7.05
N PHE A 31 -25.95 -17.59 7.65
CA PHE A 31 -26.23 -16.17 7.87
C PHE A 31 -25.22 -15.53 8.84
N GLY A 32 -24.89 -16.23 9.94
CA GLY A 32 -23.89 -15.77 10.89
C GLY A 32 -22.50 -15.62 10.26
N VAL A 33 -22.10 -16.57 9.40
CA VAL A 33 -20.83 -16.49 8.66
C VAL A 33 -20.83 -15.31 7.70
N LEU A 34 -21.90 -15.11 6.93
CA LEU A 34 -22.01 -13.98 6.01
C LEU A 34 -21.99 -12.65 6.75
N LEU A 35 -22.69 -12.55 7.88
CA LEU A 35 -22.70 -11.35 8.71
C LEU A 35 -21.31 -11.06 9.30
N PHE A 36 -20.60 -12.10 9.76
CA PHE A 36 -19.23 -11.98 10.23
C PHE A 36 -18.29 -11.52 9.10
N MET A 37 -18.37 -12.13 7.92
CA MET A 37 -17.58 -11.73 6.74
C MET A 37 -17.84 -10.28 6.34
N ALA A 38 -19.11 -9.87 6.27
CA ALA A 38 -19.47 -8.49 5.98
C ALA A 38 -18.94 -7.52 7.05
N GLY A 39 -19.12 -7.86 8.33
CA GLY A 39 -18.62 -7.08 9.45
C GLY A 39 -17.11 -6.91 9.42
N VAL A 40 -16.36 -7.99 9.20
CA VAL A 40 -14.90 -7.96 9.07
C VAL A 40 -14.47 -7.15 7.85
N LEU A 41 -15.11 -7.31 6.70
CA LEU A 41 -14.78 -6.55 5.49
C LEU A 41 -14.96 -5.04 5.70
N ILE A 42 -16.12 -4.64 6.22
CA ILE A 42 -16.44 -3.24 6.48
C ILE A 42 -15.50 -2.65 7.53
N ALA A 43 -15.30 -3.35 8.65
CA ALA A 43 -14.41 -2.89 9.71
C ALA A 43 -12.96 -2.79 9.21
N HIS A 44 -12.49 -3.78 8.44
CA HIS A 44 -11.17 -3.79 7.85
C HIS A 44 -10.97 -2.62 6.89
N ASP A 45 -11.89 -2.43 5.95
CA ASP A 45 -11.78 -1.37 4.94
C ASP A 45 -11.88 0.02 5.57
N ALA A 46 -12.73 0.20 6.59
CA ALA A 46 -12.81 1.45 7.32
C ALA A 46 -11.47 1.78 8.00
N VAL A 47 -10.90 0.81 8.74
CA VAL A 47 -9.61 1.00 9.42
C VAL A 47 -8.48 1.22 8.41
N TRP A 48 -8.46 0.44 7.33
CA TRP A 48 -7.44 0.53 6.28
C TRP A 48 -7.49 1.85 5.54
N MET A 49 -8.69 2.29 5.12
CA MET A 49 -8.89 3.56 4.44
C MET A 49 -8.48 4.73 5.33
N LEU A 50 -8.84 4.72 6.61
CA LEU A 50 -8.41 5.75 7.57
C LEU A 50 -6.88 5.80 7.70
N ALA A 51 -6.22 4.65 7.81
CA ALA A 51 -4.77 4.56 7.88
C ALA A 51 -4.10 5.12 6.61
N VAL A 52 -4.60 4.74 5.43
CA VAL A 52 -4.08 5.21 4.14
C VAL A 52 -4.29 6.72 3.97
N LEU A 53 -5.47 7.24 4.34
CA LEU A 53 -5.75 8.69 4.31
C LEU A 53 -4.85 9.47 5.26
N ALA A 54 -4.66 8.99 6.49
CA ALA A 54 -3.76 9.60 7.46
C ALA A 54 -2.32 9.63 6.95
N ALA A 55 -1.85 8.51 6.37
CA ALA A 55 -0.53 8.42 5.75
C ALA A 55 -0.39 9.42 4.59
N GLY A 56 -1.36 9.44 3.66
CA GLY A 56 -1.39 10.37 2.53
C GLY A 56 -1.42 11.84 2.96
N ALA A 57 -2.16 12.18 4.01
CA ALA A 57 -2.22 13.52 4.57
C ALA A 57 -0.88 13.94 5.21
N ALA A 58 -0.26 13.05 5.98
CA ALA A 58 1.06 13.29 6.56
C ALA A 58 2.12 13.51 5.46
N LEU A 59 2.08 12.67 4.42
CA LEU A 59 2.93 12.78 3.23
C LEU A 59 2.74 14.09 2.47
N ALA A 60 1.50 14.53 2.28
CA ALA A 60 1.19 15.78 1.60
C ALA A 60 1.78 17.01 2.33
N ARG A 61 1.85 16.95 3.66
CA ARG A 61 2.39 18.00 4.54
C ARG A 61 3.93 17.96 4.65
N LEU A 62 4.52 16.77 4.67
CA LEU A 62 5.94 16.60 4.99
C LEU A 62 6.85 16.46 3.75
N VAL A 63 6.31 16.08 2.60
CA VAL A 63 7.12 15.67 1.44
C VAL A 63 6.90 16.57 0.21
N PRO A 64 7.98 17.13 -0.38
CA PRO A 64 7.89 17.90 -1.61
C PRO A 64 7.26 17.10 -2.76
N PRO A 65 6.53 17.74 -3.70
CA PRO A 65 5.79 17.07 -4.77
C PRO A 65 6.59 16.05 -5.57
N ARG A 66 7.89 16.31 -5.73
CA ARG A 66 8.84 15.46 -6.47
C ARG A 66 9.07 14.07 -5.86
N TYR A 67 8.80 13.88 -4.58
CA TYR A 67 9.05 12.61 -3.86
C TYR A 67 7.76 11.91 -3.40
N ARG A 68 6.59 12.55 -3.58
CA ARG A 68 5.27 12.04 -3.14
C ARG A 68 4.88 10.63 -3.61
N PRO A 69 5.02 10.23 -4.90
CA PRO A 69 4.54 8.92 -5.35
C PRO A 69 5.31 7.77 -4.69
N VAL A 70 6.56 8.02 -4.35
CA VAL A 70 7.46 7.05 -3.77
C VAL A 70 7.26 6.94 -2.27
N ALA A 71 7.13 8.08 -1.60
CA ALA A 71 6.87 8.12 -0.17
C ALA A 71 5.47 7.56 0.16
N HIS A 72 4.50 7.63 -0.76
CA HIS A 72 3.21 6.92 -0.67
C HIS A 72 3.38 5.40 -0.57
N VAL A 73 4.19 4.78 -1.43
CA VAL A 73 4.38 3.31 -1.43
C VAL A 73 5.00 2.86 -0.11
N ALA A 74 6.00 3.59 0.39
CA ALA A 74 6.64 3.30 1.66
C ALA A 74 5.65 3.45 2.84
N ALA A 75 4.87 4.54 2.87
CA ALA A 75 3.91 4.77 3.96
C ALA A 75 2.75 3.77 3.95
N ILE A 76 2.22 3.39 2.78
CA ILE A 76 1.17 2.36 2.69
C ILE A 76 1.72 1.01 3.16
N SER A 77 2.94 0.65 2.76
CA SER A 77 3.57 -0.60 3.20
C SER A 77 3.83 -0.62 4.71
N ALA A 78 4.30 0.50 5.27
CA ALA A 78 4.49 0.66 6.70
C ALA A 78 3.16 0.61 7.48
N ALA A 79 2.10 1.23 6.95
CA ALA A 79 0.76 1.18 7.52
C ALA A 79 0.20 -0.25 7.53
N ALA A 80 0.38 -1.01 6.43
CA ALA A 80 -0.04 -2.42 6.33
C ALA A 80 0.63 -3.27 7.41
N LEU A 81 1.95 -3.20 7.47
CA LEU A 81 2.74 -3.97 8.43
C LEU A 81 2.40 -3.58 9.87
N THR A 82 2.22 -2.29 10.13
CA THR A 82 1.83 -1.82 11.46
C THR A 82 0.45 -2.34 11.83
N LEU A 83 -0.54 -2.25 10.95
CA LEU A 83 -1.90 -2.71 11.24
C LEU A 83 -1.95 -4.22 11.52
N VAL A 84 -1.21 -5.03 10.74
CA VAL A 84 -1.14 -6.49 10.93
C VAL A 84 -0.37 -6.85 12.20
N ALA A 85 0.73 -6.15 12.51
CA ALA A 85 1.55 -6.45 13.68
C ALA A 85 1.02 -5.81 14.98
N PHE A 86 0.18 -4.80 14.89
CA PHE A 86 -0.37 -4.06 16.03
C PHE A 86 -0.98 -4.98 17.12
N PRO A 87 -1.90 -5.92 16.80
CA PRO A 87 -2.46 -6.83 17.81
C PRO A 87 -1.40 -7.68 18.52
N LEU A 88 -0.34 -8.09 17.81
CA LEU A 88 0.78 -8.85 18.37
C LEU A 88 1.62 -8.00 19.34
N VAL A 89 1.84 -6.73 19.00
CA VAL A 89 2.59 -5.78 19.82
C VAL A 89 1.84 -5.47 21.12
N ILE A 90 0.54 -5.19 21.05
CA ILE A 90 -0.28 -4.94 22.25
C ILE A 90 -0.56 -6.22 23.05
N GLY A 91 -0.23 -7.39 22.49
CA GLY A 91 -0.43 -8.68 23.14
C GLY A 91 -1.89 -9.13 23.22
N ALA A 92 -2.75 -8.63 22.34
CA ALA A 92 -4.12 -9.09 22.23
C ALA A 92 -4.13 -10.59 21.87
N GLY A 93 -4.74 -11.41 22.72
CA GLY A 93 -4.81 -12.87 22.52
C GLY A 93 -3.64 -13.69 23.09
N LYS A 94 -2.78 -13.10 23.93
CA LYS A 94 -1.80 -13.87 24.72
C LYS A 94 -2.53 -14.75 25.74
N ALA A 95 -2.72 -16.02 25.41
CA ALA A 95 -3.05 -17.05 26.40
C ALA A 95 -1.78 -17.36 27.21
N ALA A 96 -1.87 -17.32 28.54
CA ALA A 96 -0.74 -17.55 29.45
C ALA A 96 -0.09 -18.94 29.27
N ASP A 97 -0.81 -19.87 28.65
CA ASP A 97 -0.48 -21.29 28.59
C ASP A 97 0.27 -21.70 27.31
N ASN A 98 0.65 -20.75 26.44
CA ASN A 98 1.30 -21.06 25.16
C ASN A 98 2.80 -20.64 25.16
N PRO A 99 3.73 -21.56 25.44
CA PRO A 99 5.16 -21.26 25.58
C PRO A 99 5.84 -20.80 24.28
N SER A 100 5.22 -21.01 23.12
CA SER A 100 5.68 -20.42 21.84
C SER A 100 5.38 -18.92 21.70
N VAL A 101 4.54 -18.37 22.60
CA VAL A 101 4.12 -16.95 22.65
C VAL A 101 4.84 -16.19 23.79
N LEU A 102 5.67 -16.87 24.59
CA LEU A 102 6.59 -16.24 25.55
C LEU A 102 7.49 -15.21 24.83
N PRO A 103 7.88 -14.12 25.51
CA PRO A 103 7.73 -12.75 25.02
C PRO A 103 8.73 -12.46 23.90
N LEU A 104 8.37 -12.83 22.67
CA LEU A 104 9.06 -12.29 21.50
C LEU A 104 8.89 -10.77 21.55
N PRO A 105 9.97 -9.97 21.42
CA PRO A 105 9.86 -8.52 21.43
C PRO A 105 9.23 -8.05 20.11
N TYR A 106 7.92 -8.26 19.95
CA TYR A 106 7.15 -7.97 18.74
C TYR A 106 7.30 -6.50 18.33
N GLY A 107 7.44 -5.58 19.29
CA GLY A 107 7.77 -4.19 19.02
C GLY A 107 9.13 -4.02 18.34
N ARG A 108 10.18 -4.69 18.84
CA ARG A 108 11.52 -4.67 18.22
C ARG A 108 11.52 -5.30 16.84
N ASN A 109 10.84 -6.44 16.69
CA ASN A 109 10.77 -7.15 15.41
C ASN A 109 9.98 -6.33 14.37
N LEU A 110 8.89 -5.67 14.77
CA LEU A 110 8.16 -4.75 13.90
C LEU A 110 9.06 -3.59 13.44
N LEU A 111 9.85 -3.01 14.36
CA LEU A 111 10.78 -1.93 14.05
C LEU A 111 11.86 -2.39 13.06
N VAL A 112 12.39 -3.60 13.22
CA VAL A 112 13.33 -4.22 12.27
C VAL A 112 12.69 -4.41 10.89
N VAL A 113 11.47 -4.92 10.82
CA VAL A 113 10.77 -5.11 9.54
C VAL A 113 10.49 -3.76 8.85
N LEU A 114 10.06 -2.75 9.60
CA LEU A 114 9.85 -1.40 9.07
C LEU A 114 11.16 -0.79 8.54
N LEU A 115 12.27 -1.00 9.25
CA LEU A 115 13.60 -0.60 8.77
C LEU A 115 13.99 -1.35 7.49
N LEU A 116 13.75 -2.67 7.41
CA LEU A 116 14.02 -3.45 6.20
C LEU A 116 13.18 -2.96 5.01
N VAL A 117 11.90 -2.65 5.22
CA VAL A 117 11.04 -2.06 4.18
C VAL A 117 11.56 -0.69 3.75
N ALA A 118 11.96 0.17 4.70
CA ALA A 118 12.58 1.45 4.37
C ALA A 118 13.87 1.23 3.54
N CYS A 119 14.76 0.35 3.98
CA CYS A 119 16.01 0.02 3.28
C CYS A 119 15.80 -0.63 1.90
N ALA A 120 14.74 -1.42 1.70
CA ALA A 120 14.43 -2.03 0.42
C ALA A 120 13.78 -1.04 -0.56
N THR A 121 12.97 -0.11 -0.04
CA THR A 121 12.26 0.88 -0.87
C THR A 121 13.16 2.06 -1.23
N LEU A 122 13.98 2.58 -0.31
CA LEU A 122 14.88 3.73 -0.50
C LEU A 122 15.78 3.65 -1.77
N PRO A 123 16.40 2.51 -2.13
CA PRO A 123 17.20 2.38 -3.35
C PRO A 123 16.34 2.47 -4.62
N ALA A 124 15.14 1.88 -4.60
CA ALA A 124 14.19 2.01 -5.70
C ALA A 124 13.70 3.47 -5.84
N CYS A 125 13.55 4.18 -4.73
CA CYS A 125 13.27 5.62 -4.68
C CYS A 125 14.35 6.43 -5.42
N LEU A 126 15.62 6.20 -5.07
CA LEU A 126 16.77 6.93 -5.61
C LEU A 126 16.99 6.65 -7.11
N ARG A 127 16.79 5.40 -7.55
CA ARG A 127 16.93 5.02 -8.96
C ARG A 127 15.84 5.67 -9.83
N ARG A 128 14.60 5.71 -9.37
CA ARG A 128 13.48 6.30 -10.13
C ARG A 128 13.51 7.83 -10.14
N ALA A 129 13.98 8.46 -9.06
CA ALA A 129 14.21 9.91 -9.01
C ALA A 129 15.32 10.38 -9.98
N ARG A 130 16.33 9.54 -10.22
CA ARG A 130 17.38 9.79 -11.22
C ARG A 130 16.89 9.58 -12.66
N ALA A 131 15.98 8.62 -12.88
CA ALA A 131 15.40 8.34 -14.20
C ALA A 131 14.33 9.37 -14.64
N GLY A 132 13.66 10.05 -13.70
CA GLY A 132 12.61 11.03 -13.98
C GLY A 132 13.08 12.43 -14.38
N ARG A 133 14.18 12.56 -15.14
CA ARG A 133 14.66 13.83 -15.67
C ARG A 133 14.32 13.94 -17.17
N PRO A 134 13.07 14.23 -17.57
CA PRO A 134 12.80 14.62 -18.93
C PRO A 134 13.49 15.97 -19.18
N ALA A 135 14.21 16.03 -20.29
CA ALA A 135 14.90 17.20 -20.81
C ALA A 135 13.89 18.34 -21.13
N ALA A 136 13.38 19.02 -20.11
CA ALA A 136 12.55 20.21 -20.23
C ALA A 136 13.40 21.46 -20.52
N GLY A 137 14.34 21.36 -21.47
CA GLY A 137 15.22 22.45 -21.89
C GLY A 137 15.23 22.70 -23.40
N ARG A 138 14.44 21.96 -24.19
CA ARG A 138 14.47 22.02 -25.66
C ARG A 138 13.09 22.34 -26.28
N LYS A 139 12.40 23.36 -25.78
CA LYS A 139 11.22 23.91 -26.46
C LYS A 139 11.15 25.44 -26.54
N ASN A 140 12.18 26.17 -26.08
CA ASN A 140 12.17 27.64 -26.10
C ASN A 140 13.11 28.29 -27.13
N SER A 141 13.68 27.52 -28.07
CA SER A 141 14.60 28.05 -29.08
C SER A 141 14.03 28.08 -30.51
N GLU A 142 12.76 27.71 -30.69
CA GLU A 142 12.04 27.74 -31.99
C GLU A 142 10.90 28.76 -31.98
N ARG A 143 11.14 29.96 -31.44
CA ARG A 143 10.46 31.16 -31.93
C ARG A 143 11.51 32.00 -32.69
N PRO A 144 11.59 31.84 -34.02
CA PRO A 144 12.37 32.74 -34.85
C PRO A 144 11.72 34.12 -34.82
N GLY A 145 12.50 35.13 -34.43
CA GLY A 145 12.40 36.50 -34.93
C GLY A 145 11.02 37.14 -34.91
N GLU A 146 10.65 37.68 -33.75
CA GLU A 146 9.95 38.96 -33.71
C GLU A 146 10.91 40.01 -34.28
N SER A 147 10.85 40.27 -35.59
CA SER A 147 11.43 41.48 -36.18
C SER A 147 10.43 42.63 -35.98
N GLY A 148 10.59 43.39 -34.89
CA GLY A 148 10.02 44.73 -34.78
C GLY A 148 10.81 45.75 -35.63
N PRO A 149 10.61 47.06 -35.42
CA PRO A 149 9.46 47.86 -35.83
C PRO A 149 9.84 48.83 -36.97
N GLY A 150 8.94 49.05 -37.92
CA GLY A 150 9.11 50.03 -39.01
C GLY A 150 8.09 51.16 -38.87
N SER A 151 8.51 52.25 -38.25
CA SER A 151 7.77 53.51 -38.18
C SER A 151 7.93 54.34 -39.47
N ALA A 152 6.80 54.89 -39.92
CA ALA A 152 6.61 56.24 -40.47
C ALA A 152 6.98 56.59 -41.93
N HIS A 153 6.07 57.40 -42.49
CA HIS A 153 6.14 58.37 -43.60
C HIS A 153 5.93 57.89 -45.05
N GLY A 154 4.91 58.50 -45.68
CA GLY A 154 4.57 58.40 -47.10
C GLY A 154 3.09 58.67 -47.35
#